data_AF-A0AAX4JCP7-F1
#
_entry.id   AF-A0AAX4JCP7-F1
#
_cell.length_a   1.000
_cell.length_b   1.000
_cell.length_c   1.000
_cell.angle_alpha   90.00
_cell.angle_beta   90.00
_cell.angle_gamma   90.00
#
_symmetry.space_group_name_H-M   'P 1'
#
loop_
_entity.id
_entity.type
_entity.pdbx_description
1 polymer ?
#
loop_
_entity_poly.entity_id
_entity_poly.type
_entity_poly.pdbx_seq_one_letter_code
_entity_poly.pdbx_strand_id
1 'polypeptide(L)'
;MITVLSIILLSRLIKAQNTNVMKVPVDIYISERGKDSYSVRMEDIETAMNKVKEKLENNLNQRALSDATNKYSPIEFSINVLTEPPKGIDIDECGQNIDIIATHLQAIHNMNTKNNIITFLNCPSSTYYEHFSNANMEVPLLIQGDNLSCVRRIATFVEPERSKFELTFANALMAAAGCPIKNPVSLKEDDGGDRGVQTTYFLESNAYELLFREACDQIP
;
A
#
# COMPACT_ATOMS: atom_id res chain seq x y z
N MET A 1 35.56 53.63 -14.49
CA MET A 1 34.43 53.31 -13.59
C MET A 1 33.94 51.92 -13.94
N ILE A 2 34.24 50.98 -13.05
CA ILE A 2 34.12 49.52 -13.17
C ILE A 2 32.65 49.15 -12.88
N THR A 3 31.89 48.73 -13.91
CA THR A 3 31.51 47.34 -14.22
C THR A 3 30.85 46.53 -13.09
N VAL A 4 29.61 46.11 -13.38
CA VAL A 4 28.99 44.82 -13.00
C VAL A 4 28.70 44.63 -11.51
N LEU A 5 27.63 45.26 -11.02
CA LEU A 5 26.97 44.84 -9.79
C LEU A 5 25.88 43.81 -10.12
N SER A 6 26.27 42.55 -9.96
CA SER A 6 25.44 41.49 -9.37
C SER A 6 24.09 41.18 -10.01
N ILE A 7 24.15 40.60 -11.21
CA ILE A 7 23.19 39.57 -11.66
C ILE A 7 23.48 38.30 -10.84
N ILE A 8 23.13 38.29 -9.55
CA ILE A 8 23.13 37.09 -8.69
C ILE A 8 21.70 36.90 -8.15
N LEU A 9 20.74 36.93 -9.06
CA LEU A 9 19.35 36.57 -8.78
C LEU A 9 18.78 35.56 -9.78
N LEU A 10 19.65 34.96 -10.61
CA LEU A 10 19.27 33.98 -11.64
C LEU A 10 19.82 32.56 -11.42
N SER A 11 20.40 32.24 -10.26
CA SER A 11 20.92 30.90 -9.96
C SER A 11 20.09 30.08 -8.97
N ARG A 12 18.92 30.58 -8.54
CA ARG A 12 17.80 29.69 -8.18
C ARG A 12 17.06 29.30 -9.46
N LEU A 13 17.83 28.73 -10.40
CA LEU A 13 17.32 27.69 -11.28
C LEU A 13 16.76 26.62 -10.33
N ILE A 14 15.47 26.72 -10.08
CA ILE A 14 14.63 25.58 -9.77
C ILE A 14 14.96 24.60 -10.89
N LYS A 15 15.88 23.67 -10.62
CA LYS A 15 15.90 22.39 -11.30
C LYS A 15 14.53 21.82 -11.00
N ALA A 16 13.57 22.09 -11.87
CA ALA A 16 12.53 21.13 -12.17
C ALA A 16 13.27 19.94 -12.80
N GLN A 17 13.98 19.18 -11.96
CA GLN A 17 14.24 17.80 -12.26
C GLN A 17 12.85 17.22 -12.40
N ASN A 18 12.53 16.72 -13.59
CA ASN A 18 11.44 15.78 -13.77
C ASN A 18 11.74 14.61 -12.84
N THR A 19 11.32 14.70 -11.58
CA THR A 19 11.26 13.57 -10.68
C THR A 19 10.22 12.66 -11.28
N ASN A 20 10.68 11.61 -11.96
CA ASN A 20 9.80 10.60 -12.51
C ASN A 20 9.05 9.98 -11.34
N VAL A 21 7.75 10.28 -11.21
CA VAL A 21 6.90 9.75 -10.13
C VAL A 21 6.57 8.31 -10.48
N MET A 22 6.88 7.40 -9.57
CA MET A 22 6.54 5.99 -9.67
C MET A 22 5.06 5.82 -9.36
N LYS A 23 4.27 5.57 -10.39
CA LYS A 23 2.83 5.32 -10.25
C LYS A 23 2.59 3.86 -9.96
N VAL A 24 1.80 3.57 -8.93
CA VAL A 24 1.43 2.21 -8.52
C VAL A 24 -0.08 2.05 -8.71
N PRO A 25 -0.54 1.48 -9.84
CA PRO A 25 -1.96 1.22 -10.04
C PRO A 25 -2.42 0.07 -9.15
N VAL A 26 -3.52 0.28 -8.43
CA VAL A 26 -4.10 -0.68 -7.48
C VAL A 26 -5.61 -0.72 -7.65
N ASP A 27 -6.14 -1.87 -8.03
CA ASP A 27 -7.56 -2.19 -7.93
C ASP A 27 -7.85 -2.86 -6.59
N ILE A 28 -8.85 -2.35 -5.88
CA ILE A 28 -9.29 -2.88 -4.60
C ILE A 28 -10.65 -3.53 -4.78
N TYR A 29 -10.78 -4.80 -4.42
CA TYR A 29 -12.06 -5.50 -4.39
C TYR A 29 -12.53 -5.65 -2.95
N ILE A 30 -13.73 -5.15 -2.65
CA ILE A 30 -14.38 -5.29 -1.34
C ILE A 30 -15.89 -5.33 -1.54
N SER A 31 -16.60 -6.30 -0.96
CA SER A 31 -18.05 -6.40 -1.13
C SER A 31 -18.77 -5.30 -0.33
N GLU A 32 -20.02 -5.01 -0.68
CA GLU A 32 -20.85 -4.06 0.05
C GLU A 32 -20.95 -4.41 1.54
N ARG A 33 -21.09 -5.70 1.87
CA ARG A 33 -21.07 -6.18 3.25
C ARG A 33 -19.76 -5.87 3.98
N GLY A 34 -18.63 -5.91 3.26
CA GLY A 34 -17.32 -5.55 3.81
C GLY A 34 -17.21 -4.05 4.05
N LYS A 35 -17.67 -3.23 3.09
CA LYS A 35 -17.77 -1.77 3.24
C LYS A 35 -18.63 -1.39 4.45
N ASP A 36 -19.79 -2.02 4.59
CA ASP A 36 -20.71 -1.79 5.72
C ASP A 36 -20.06 -2.13 7.07
N SER A 37 -19.33 -3.24 7.14
CA SER A 37 -18.64 -3.67 8.37
C SER A 37 -17.64 -2.62 8.86
N TYR A 38 -16.98 -1.94 7.93
CA TYR A 38 -16.08 -0.82 8.21
C TYR A 38 -16.83 0.45 8.60
N SER A 39 -17.84 0.86 7.83
CA SER A 39 -18.62 2.09 8.05
C SER A 39 -19.33 2.14 9.42
N VAL A 40 -19.56 0.99 10.05
CA VAL A 40 -20.11 0.92 11.43
C VAL A 40 -19.07 1.30 12.49
N ARG A 41 -17.78 1.09 12.23
CA ARG A 41 -16.69 1.23 13.21
C ARG A 41 -15.74 2.39 12.92
N MET A 42 -15.69 2.85 11.69
CA MET A 42 -14.89 3.98 11.25
C MET A 42 -15.66 4.83 10.25
N GLU A 43 -15.01 5.87 9.74
CA GLU A 43 -15.52 6.63 8.62
C GLU A 43 -15.70 5.77 7.37
N ASP A 44 -16.33 6.32 6.33
CA ASP A 44 -16.45 5.67 5.03
C ASP A 44 -15.10 5.05 4.59
N ILE A 45 -15.16 3.81 4.12
CA ILE A 45 -13.97 3.00 3.83
C ILE A 45 -13.07 3.64 2.78
N GLU A 46 -13.63 4.27 1.75
CA GLU A 46 -12.84 4.93 0.70
C GLU A 46 -12.13 6.17 1.26
N THR A 47 -12.80 6.90 2.16
CA THR A 47 -12.21 8.00 2.93
C THR A 47 -11.06 7.49 3.81
N ALA A 48 -11.27 6.39 4.55
CA ALA A 48 -10.24 5.79 5.39
C ALA A 48 -9.04 5.28 4.57
N MET A 49 -9.28 4.63 3.43
CA MET A 49 -8.25 4.20 2.48
C MET A 49 -7.43 5.38 1.96
N ASN A 50 -8.08 6.47 1.56
CA ASN A 50 -7.39 7.67 1.09
C ASN A 50 -6.49 8.29 2.17
N LYS A 51 -6.93 8.33 3.43
CA LYS A 51 -6.09 8.81 4.53
C LYS A 51 -4.83 7.96 4.74
N VAL A 52 -4.96 6.63 4.71
CA VAL A 52 -3.81 5.71 4.81
C VAL A 52 -2.86 5.92 3.64
N LYS A 53 -3.40 5.99 2.42
CA LYS A 53 -2.64 6.26 1.19
C LYS A 53 -1.84 7.55 1.30
N GLU A 54 -2.51 8.68 1.57
CA GLU A 54 -1.86 10.00 1.66
C GLU A 54 -0.78 10.02 2.75
N LYS A 55 -1.06 9.42 3.90
CA LYS A 55 -0.09 9.35 5.00
C LYS A 55 1.14 8.53 4.64
N LEU A 56 0.95 7.39 3.96
CA LEU A 56 2.05 6.54 3.49
C LEU A 56 2.86 7.25 2.40
N GLU A 57 2.20 7.83 1.39
CA GLU A 57 2.84 8.61 0.32
C GLU A 57 3.64 9.77 0.90
N ASN A 58 3.07 10.54 1.83
CA ASN A 58 3.78 11.64 2.47
C ASN A 58 5.04 11.15 3.20
N ASN A 59 4.97 10.03 3.92
CA ASN A 59 6.11 9.47 4.63
C ASN A 59 7.23 9.01 3.65
N LEU A 60 6.85 8.31 2.58
CA LEU A 60 7.77 7.85 1.53
C LEU A 60 8.39 9.03 0.76
N ASN A 61 7.56 9.97 0.34
CA ASN A 61 7.97 11.09 -0.51
C ASN A 61 8.80 12.11 0.25
N GLN A 62 8.60 12.30 1.56
CA GLN A 62 9.52 13.09 2.39
C GLN A 62 10.94 12.53 2.37
N ARG A 63 11.09 11.19 2.37
CA ARG A 63 12.40 10.53 2.27
C ARG A 63 12.98 10.65 0.85
N ALA A 64 12.17 10.58 -0.20
CA ALA A 64 12.61 10.80 -1.58
C ALA A 64 13.12 12.24 -1.79
N LEU A 65 12.36 13.23 -1.32
CA LEU A 65 12.66 14.64 -1.51
C LEU A 65 13.83 15.14 -0.66
N SER A 66 14.12 14.48 0.46
CA SER A 66 15.29 14.81 1.30
C SER A 66 16.60 14.18 0.81
N ASP A 67 16.53 13.25 -0.14
CA ASP A 67 17.73 12.62 -0.72
C ASP A 67 18.39 13.52 -1.78
N ALA A 68 19.54 14.11 -1.42
CA ALA A 68 20.29 14.98 -2.32
C ALA A 68 20.86 14.26 -3.56
N THR A 69 20.90 12.92 -3.55
CA THR A 69 21.41 12.12 -4.68
C THR A 69 20.37 11.86 -5.76
N ASN A 70 19.09 12.19 -5.51
CA ASN A 70 17.94 11.83 -6.36
C ASN A 70 17.90 10.34 -6.69
N LYS A 71 18.36 9.49 -5.76
CA LYS A 71 18.37 8.03 -5.96
C LYS A 71 16.95 7.45 -5.90
N TYR A 72 16.03 8.15 -5.24
CA TYR A 72 14.68 7.68 -4.98
C TYR A 72 13.66 8.56 -5.69
N SER A 73 12.72 7.91 -6.39
CA SER A 73 11.59 8.59 -7.00
C SER A 73 10.44 8.76 -6.00
N PRO A 74 9.69 9.87 -6.06
CA PRO A 74 8.40 9.94 -5.37
C PRO A 74 7.46 8.84 -5.85
N ILE A 75 6.59 8.36 -4.97
CA ILE A 75 5.60 7.31 -5.23
C ILE A 75 4.20 7.93 -5.17
N GLU A 76 3.33 7.47 -6.07
CA GLU A 76 1.91 7.82 -6.12
C GLU A 76 1.08 6.53 -6.34
N PHE A 77 0.18 6.22 -5.43
CA PHE A 77 -0.76 5.11 -5.55
C PHE A 77 -2.03 5.57 -6.27
N SER A 78 -2.35 4.94 -7.39
CA SER A 78 -3.61 5.15 -8.10
C SER A 78 -4.59 4.06 -7.71
N ILE A 79 -5.47 4.38 -6.76
CA ILE A 79 -6.40 3.43 -6.16
C ILE A 79 -7.77 3.52 -6.83
N ASN A 80 -8.29 2.36 -7.25
CA ASN A 80 -9.62 2.20 -7.80
C ASN A 80 -10.38 1.15 -6.96
N VAL A 81 -11.46 1.56 -6.29
CA VAL A 81 -12.25 0.68 -5.42
C VAL A 81 -13.43 0.11 -6.20
N LEU A 82 -13.54 -1.22 -6.22
CA LEU A 82 -14.52 -2.00 -6.98
C LEU A 82 -15.32 -2.86 -6.01
N THR A 83 -16.65 -2.79 -6.10
CA THR A 83 -17.54 -3.54 -5.19
C THR A 83 -18.04 -4.86 -5.78
N GLU A 84 -18.03 -4.98 -7.10
CA GLU A 84 -18.37 -6.21 -7.80
C GLU A 84 -17.10 -7.02 -8.06
N PRO A 85 -16.88 -8.15 -7.35
CA PRO A 85 -15.81 -9.06 -7.73
C PRO A 85 -16.11 -9.65 -9.11
N PRO A 86 -15.07 -10.07 -9.84
CA PRO A 86 -15.30 -10.66 -11.15
C PRO A 86 -16.14 -11.95 -11.08
N LYS A 87 -16.84 -12.26 -12.18
CA LYS A 87 -17.79 -13.38 -12.22
C LYS A 87 -17.14 -14.70 -11.79
N GLY A 88 -17.80 -15.40 -10.86
CA GLY A 88 -17.35 -16.70 -10.34
C GLY A 88 -16.40 -16.60 -9.15
N ILE A 89 -16.19 -15.40 -8.61
CA ILE A 89 -15.40 -15.16 -7.41
C ILE A 89 -16.34 -14.59 -6.35
N ASP A 90 -16.44 -15.31 -5.24
CA ASP A 90 -17.16 -14.84 -4.07
C ASP A 90 -16.13 -14.45 -3.00
N ILE A 91 -16.09 -13.16 -2.67
CA ILE A 91 -15.19 -12.60 -1.65
C ILE A 91 -15.81 -12.64 -0.24
N ASP A 92 -17.08 -13.06 -0.14
CA ASP A 92 -17.78 -13.32 1.12
C ASP A 92 -17.66 -14.78 1.56
N GLU A 93 -17.39 -15.68 0.62
CA GLU A 93 -17.15 -17.10 0.89
C GLU A 93 -15.65 -17.42 0.97
N CYS A 94 -15.18 -17.57 2.21
CA CYS A 94 -13.85 -18.07 2.47
C CYS A 94 -13.91 -19.56 2.84
N GLY A 95 -13.28 -20.41 2.02
CA GLY A 95 -13.11 -21.81 2.35
C GLY A 95 -12.12 -22.02 3.51
N GLN A 96 -11.98 -23.25 4.01
CA GLN A 96 -11.08 -23.52 5.14
C GLN A 96 -9.59 -23.56 4.77
N ASN A 97 -9.26 -23.58 3.48
CA ASN A 97 -7.89 -23.68 2.98
C ASN A 97 -7.48 -22.38 2.26
N ILE A 98 -6.27 -21.89 2.55
CA ILE A 98 -5.63 -20.74 1.90
C ILE A 98 -5.50 -20.94 0.38
N ASP A 99 -5.43 -22.18 -0.11
CA ASP A 99 -5.34 -22.51 -1.54
C ASP A 99 -6.56 -22.02 -2.35
N ILE A 100 -7.72 -21.93 -1.70
CA ILE A 100 -8.93 -21.37 -2.32
C ILE A 100 -8.75 -19.87 -2.56
N ILE A 101 -8.19 -19.15 -1.59
CA ILE A 101 -7.89 -17.72 -1.72
C ILE A 101 -6.84 -17.50 -2.83
N ALA A 102 -5.81 -18.33 -2.87
CA ALA A 102 -4.81 -18.32 -3.94
C ALA A 102 -5.44 -18.48 -5.33
N THR A 103 -6.42 -19.38 -5.45
CA THR A 103 -7.16 -19.62 -6.70
C THR A 103 -8.00 -18.41 -7.08
N HIS A 104 -8.69 -17.78 -6.12
CA HIS A 104 -9.46 -16.55 -6.35
C HIS A 104 -8.55 -15.42 -6.83
N LEU A 105 -7.41 -15.18 -6.17
CA LEU A 105 -6.45 -14.14 -6.57
C LEU A 105 -5.92 -14.34 -8.00
N GLN A 106 -5.62 -15.59 -8.39
CA GLN A 106 -5.22 -15.90 -9.76
C GLN A 106 -6.34 -15.62 -10.76
N ALA A 107 -7.59 -15.94 -10.42
CA ALA A 107 -8.73 -15.68 -11.28
C ALA A 107 -8.97 -14.18 -11.49
N ILE A 108 -8.89 -13.36 -10.43
CA ILE A 108 -9.00 -11.88 -10.55
C ILE A 108 -7.90 -11.34 -11.46
N HIS A 109 -6.66 -11.79 -11.27
CA HIS A 109 -5.52 -11.33 -12.07
C HIS A 109 -5.65 -11.64 -13.56
N ASN A 110 -6.20 -12.81 -13.91
CA ASN A 110 -6.42 -13.16 -15.31
C ASN A 110 -7.41 -12.19 -16.01
N MET A 111 -8.19 -11.43 -15.24
CA MET A 111 -9.13 -10.42 -15.75
C MET A 111 -8.52 -9.01 -15.76
N ASN A 112 -7.57 -8.72 -14.86
CA ASN A 112 -6.74 -7.52 -14.93
C ASN A 112 -5.26 -7.84 -14.63
N THR A 113 -4.47 -7.94 -15.70
CA THR A 113 -3.03 -8.23 -15.62
C THR A 113 -2.17 -6.97 -15.54
N LYS A 114 -2.77 -5.77 -15.53
CA LYS A 114 -2.05 -4.49 -15.58
C LYS A 114 -1.92 -3.81 -14.22
N ASN A 115 -2.90 -4.04 -13.34
CA ASN A 115 -2.97 -3.38 -12.04
C ASN A 115 -2.62 -4.36 -10.94
N ASN A 116 -2.04 -3.85 -9.85
CA ASN A 116 -1.99 -4.60 -8.60
C ASN A 116 -3.40 -4.79 -8.07
N ILE A 117 -3.64 -5.91 -7.41
CA ILE A 117 -4.95 -6.27 -6.89
C ILE A 117 -4.84 -6.40 -5.37
N ILE A 118 -5.74 -5.75 -4.64
CA ILE A 118 -5.95 -5.97 -3.21
C ILE A 118 -7.39 -6.41 -2.99
N THR A 119 -7.60 -7.61 -2.48
CA THR A 119 -8.94 -8.16 -2.21
C THR A 119 -9.17 -8.20 -0.71
N PHE A 120 -10.25 -7.59 -0.24
CA PHE A 120 -10.74 -7.66 1.13
C PHE A 120 -11.79 -8.77 1.25
N LEU A 121 -11.41 -9.84 1.94
CA LEU A 121 -12.25 -11.01 2.17
C LEU A 121 -13.08 -10.83 3.44
N ASN A 122 -14.36 -11.18 3.37
CA ASN A 122 -15.32 -10.96 4.46
C ASN A 122 -15.34 -12.05 5.55
N CYS A 123 -14.24 -12.79 5.65
CA CYS A 123 -14.05 -13.84 6.64
C CYS A 123 -13.00 -13.45 7.68
N PRO A 124 -13.03 -14.09 8.86
CA PRO A 124 -12.04 -13.84 9.88
C PRO A 124 -10.68 -14.43 9.49
N SER A 125 -9.64 -13.59 9.57
CA SER A 125 -8.24 -13.97 9.35
C SER A 125 -7.76 -15.09 10.28
N SER A 126 -8.35 -15.21 11.47
CA SER A 126 -8.03 -16.23 12.47
C SER A 126 -8.21 -17.66 11.97
N THR A 127 -9.05 -17.86 10.96
CA THR A 127 -9.20 -19.16 10.25
C THR A 127 -7.88 -19.65 9.67
N TYR A 128 -6.98 -18.73 9.31
CA TYR A 128 -5.69 -19.01 8.67
C TYR A 128 -4.50 -18.66 9.57
N TYR A 129 -4.71 -18.56 10.89
CA TYR A 129 -3.69 -18.12 11.85
C TYR A 129 -2.36 -18.87 11.71
N GLU A 130 -2.39 -20.21 11.57
CA GLU A 130 -1.18 -21.02 11.42
C GLU A 130 -0.35 -20.61 10.19
N HIS A 131 -1.00 -20.22 9.08
CA HIS A 131 -0.31 -19.78 7.87
C HIS A 131 0.49 -18.51 8.14
N PHE A 132 -0.13 -17.50 8.75
CA PHE A 132 0.51 -16.22 9.04
C PHE A 132 1.56 -16.32 10.15
N SER A 133 1.27 -17.11 11.18
CA SER A 133 2.22 -17.38 12.26
C SER A 133 3.48 -18.08 11.75
N ASN A 134 3.34 -19.15 10.97
CA ASN A 134 4.48 -19.87 10.37
C ASN A 134 5.28 -18.99 9.39
N ALA A 135 4.61 -18.02 8.75
CA ALA A 135 5.24 -17.08 7.84
C ALA A 135 5.90 -15.87 8.54
N ASN A 136 5.80 -15.74 9.88
CA ASN A 136 6.18 -14.56 10.66
C ASN A 136 5.56 -13.27 10.13
N MET A 137 4.26 -13.31 9.82
CA MET A 137 3.50 -12.15 9.40
C MET A 137 2.65 -11.63 10.55
N GLU A 138 2.78 -10.34 10.83
CA GLU A 138 2.00 -9.65 11.87
C GLU A 138 0.63 -9.25 11.34
N VAL A 139 0.55 -8.98 10.03
CA VAL A 139 -0.69 -8.67 9.31
C VAL A 139 -1.11 -9.84 8.43
N PRO A 140 -2.42 -10.14 8.31
CA PRO A 140 -2.92 -11.28 7.56
C PRO A 140 -2.97 -10.99 6.05
N LEU A 141 -1.81 -10.87 5.41
CA LEU A 141 -1.65 -10.57 3.98
C LEU A 141 -1.17 -11.76 3.16
N LEU A 142 -2.02 -12.35 2.34
CA LEU A 142 -1.56 -13.31 1.33
C LEU A 142 -1.06 -12.56 0.10
N ILE A 143 0.23 -12.69 -0.23
CA ILE A 143 0.84 -11.98 -1.36
C ILE A 143 1.29 -13.00 -2.42
N GLN A 144 0.79 -12.83 -3.65
CA GLN A 144 1.23 -13.57 -4.83
C GLN A 144 1.75 -12.60 -5.89
N GLY A 145 3.02 -12.72 -6.25
CA GLY A 145 3.62 -11.89 -7.30
C GLY A 145 3.87 -12.68 -8.57
N ASP A 146 3.92 -11.96 -9.69
CA ASP A 146 4.66 -12.37 -10.87
C ASP A 146 5.79 -11.36 -11.11
N ASN A 147 7.03 -11.83 -11.04
CA ASN A 147 8.21 -10.97 -11.18
C ASN A 147 8.37 -10.43 -12.61
N LEU A 148 7.74 -11.05 -13.60
CA LEU A 148 7.83 -10.62 -15.00
C LEU A 148 6.90 -9.44 -15.30
N SER A 149 5.68 -9.48 -14.76
CA SER A 149 4.66 -8.43 -14.96
C SER A 149 4.67 -7.37 -13.87
N CYS A 150 5.40 -7.57 -12.78
CA CYS A 150 5.51 -6.63 -11.67
C CYS A 150 4.18 -6.31 -10.98
N VAL A 151 3.21 -7.18 -11.20
CA VAL A 151 1.88 -7.11 -10.61
C VAL A 151 1.82 -8.05 -9.41
N ARG A 152 1.33 -7.50 -8.30
CA ARG A 152 1.07 -8.22 -7.07
C ARG A 152 -0.43 -8.42 -6.89
N ARG A 153 -0.77 -9.60 -6.40
CA ARG A 153 -2.12 -10.01 -6.03
C ARG A 153 -2.10 -10.23 -4.55
N ILE A 154 -2.92 -9.48 -3.83
CA ILE A 154 -2.87 -9.40 -2.39
C ILE A 154 -4.27 -9.71 -1.88
N ALA A 155 -4.40 -10.68 -0.99
CA ALA A 155 -5.61 -10.85 -0.21
C ALA A 155 -5.37 -10.40 1.22
N THR A 156 -6.35 -9.69 1.76
CA THR A 156 -6.47 -9.28 3.14
C THR A 156 -7.88 -9.59 3.63
N PHE A 157 -8.11 -9.41 4.92
CA PHE A 157 -9.38 -9.72 5.58
C PHE A 157 -10.05 -8.45 6.08
N VAL A 158 -11.37 -8.47 6.17
CA VAL A 158 -12.14 -7.36 6.74
C VAL A 158 -12.00 -7.39 8.26
N GLU A 159 -11.16 -6.48 8.76
CA GLU A 159 -10.91 -6.28 10.18
C GLU A 159 -11.28 -4.85 10.56
N PRO A 160 -12.51 -4.59 11.05
CA PRO A 160 -13.06 -3.23 11.17
C PRO A 160 -12.47 -2.41 12.32
N GLU A 161 -11.40 -2.88 12.94
CA GLU A 161 -10.63 -2.12 13.92
C GLU A 161 -9.68 -1.18 13.19
N ARG A 162 -9.80 0.13 13.47
CA ARG A 162 -9.08 1.18 12.71
C ARG A 162 -7.58 0.94 12.62
N SER A 163 -6.92 0.64 13.74
CA SER A 163 -5.47 0.41 13.78
C SER A 163 -5.06 -0.78 12.91
N LYS A 164 -5.78 -1.90 12.98
CA LYS A 164 -5.54 -3.10 12.16
C LYS A 164 -5.78 -2.82 10.68
N PHE A 165 -6.86 -2.11 10.35
CA PHE A 165 -7.12 -1.67 8.98
C PHE A 165 -5.98 -0.81 8.43
N GLU A 166 -5.59 0.25 9.15
CA GLU A 166 -4.53 1.16 8.73
C GLU A 166 -3.20 0.43 8.51
N LEU A 167 -2.82 -0.43 9.45
CA LEU A 167 -1.59 -1.23 9.38
C LEU A 167 -1.62 -2.20 8.19
N THR A 168 -2.71 -2.96 8.07
CA THR A 168 -2.83 -4.00 7.05
C THR A 168 -2.89 -3.39 5.65
N PHE A 169 -3.63 -2.30 5.49
CA PHE A 169 -3.75 -1.62 4.22
C PHE A 169 -2.44 -0.90 3.80
N ALA A 170 -1.74 -0.26 4.73
CA ALA A 170 -0.43 0.33 4.44
C ALA A 170 0.60 -0.73 4.01
N ASN A 171 0.63 -1.88 4.67
CA ASN A 171 1.49 -3.00 4.28
C ASN A 171 1.08 -3.59 2.92
N ALA A 172 -0.21 -3.68 2.61
CA ALA A 172 -0.69 -4.10 1.30
C ALA A 172 -0.26 -3.14 0.18
N LEU A 173 -0.33 -1.82 0.41
CA LEU A 173 0.17 -0.82 -0.55
C LEU A 173 1.69 -0.93 -0.76
N MET A 174 2.47 -1.11 0.32
CA MET A 174 3.91 -1.33 0.21
C MET A 174 4.24 -2.61 -0.58
N ALA A 175 3.50 -3.69 -0.34
CA ALA A 175 3.62 -4.92 -1.11
C ALA A 175 3.28 -4.68 -2.59
N ALA A 176 2.21 -3.95 -2.90
CA ALA A 176 1.82 -3.58 -4.26
C ALA A 176 2.88 -2.71 -4.98
N ALA A 177 3.58 -1.85 -4.24
CA ALA A 177 4.72 -1.09 -4.76
C ALA A 177 5.97 -1.97 -5.01
N GLY A 178 5.93 -3.26 -4.63
CA GLY A 178 7.01 -4.21 -4.84
C GLY A 178 7.95 -4.37 -3.64
N CYS A 179 7.61 -3.86 -2.45
CA CYS A 179 8.45 -4.04 -1.27
C CYS A 179 8.59 -5.54 -0.94
N PRO A 180 9.82 -6.08 -0.85
CA PRO A 180 10.05 -7.50 -0.60
C PRO A 180 9.99 -7.87 0.89
N ILE A 181 9.92 -6.88 1.78
CA ILE A 181 9.91 -7.08 3.23
C ILE A 181 8.54 -7.56 3.68
N LYS A 182 8.52 -8.46 4.66
CA LYS A 182 7.32 -8.84 5.39
C LYS A 182 7.06 -7.79 6.48
N ASN A 183 5.85 -7.23 6.53
CA ASN A 183 5.47 -6.16 7.46
C ASN A 183 6.35 -4.87 7.36
N PRO A 184 6.54 -4.29 6.16
CA PRO A 184 7.38 -3.10 5.97
C PRO A 184 6.91 -1.86 6.75
N VAL A 185 5.65 -1.82 7.16
CA VAL A 185 5.05 -0.76 7.98
C VAL A 185 4.69 -1.34 9.32
N SER A 186 5.06 -0.64 10.39
CA SER A 186 4.55 -0.86 11.74
C SER A 186 3.84 0.39 12.24
N LEU A 187 2.91 0.21 13.18
CA LEU A 187 2.27 1.32 13.89
C LEU A 187 2.93 1.47 15.25
N LYS A 188 3.22 2.71 15.67
CA LYS A 188 3.28 3.01 17.09
C LYS A 188 2.19 4.01 17.43
N GLU A 189 1.57 3.75 18.56
CA GLU A 189 0.63 4.63 19.21
C GLU A 189 1.43 5.54 20.14
N ASP A 190 1.49 6.82 19.77
CA ASP A 190 2.07 7.85 20.63
C ASP A 190 0.93 8.53 21.39
N ASP A 191 1.13 8.75 22.69
CA ASP A 191 0.20 9.55 23.50
C ASP A 191 0.31 11.02 23.07
N GLY A 192 -0.68 11.47 22.30
CA GLY A 192 -0.77 12.86 21.83
C GLY A 192 -1.32 13.83 22.89
N GLY A 193 -1.48 13.39 24.14
CA GLY A 193 -2.09 14.17 25.21
C GLY A 193 -3.54 14.55 24.86
N ASP A 194 -3.85 15.84 24.87
CA ASP A 194 -5.19 16.37 24.57
C ASP A 194 -5.68 16.07 23.14
N ARG A 195 -4.77 15.67 22.23
CA ARG A 195 -5.11 15.30 20.85
C ARG A 195 -5.49 13.82 20.69
N GLY A 196 -5.46 13.05 21.78
CA GLY A 196 -5.68 11.61 21.77
C GLY A 196 -4.50 10.81 21.22
N VAL A 197 -4.73 9.53 20.95
CA VAL A 197 -3.70 8.62 20.43
C VAL A 197 -3.37 8.98 18.98
N GLN A 198 -2.10 9.24 18.69
CA GLN A 198 -1.61 9.42 17.32
C GLN A 198 -0.93 8.15 16.84
N THR A 199 -1.42 7.63 15.72
CA THR A 199 -0.78 6.51 15.03
C THR A 199 0.34 7.05 14.15
N THR A 200 1.59 6.66 14.38
CA THR A 200 2.72 7.01 13.50
C THR A 200 3.16 5.77 12.70
N TYR A 201 3.39 5.94 11.39
CA TYR A 201 3.88 4.86 10.52
C TYR A 201 5.39 4.80 10.58
N PHE A 202 5.93 3.65 10.97
CA PHE A 202 7.37 3.39 10.94
C PHE A 202 7.65 2.41 9.81
N LEU A 203 8.35 2.89 8.80
CA LEU A 203 8.91 2.05 7.78
C LEU A 203 10.16 1.36 8.33
N GLU A 204 10.29 0.05 8.13
CA GLU A 204 11.54 -0.64 8.44
C GLU A 204 12.70 0.01 7.66
N SER A 205 13.85 0.13 8.32
CA SER A 205 14.97 0.97 7.84
C SER A 205 15.43 0.63 6.41
N ASN A 206 15.38 -0.65 6.05
CA ASN A 206 15.70 -1.21 4.75
C ASN A 206 14.49 -1.34 3.81
N ALA A 207 13.24 -1.25 4.27
CA ALA A 207 12.03 -1.38 3.42
C ALA A 207 12.06 -0.39 2.27
N TYR A 208 12.41 0.86 2.58
CA TYR A 208 12.51 1.92 1.59
C TYR A 208 13.64 1.68 0.59
N GLU A 209 14.80 1.24 1.03
CA GLU A 209 15.94 1.00 0.13
C GLU A 209 15.71 -0.22 -0.76
N LEU A 210 15.13 -1.29 -0.21
CA LEU A 210 14.76 -2.50 -0.94
C LEU A 210 13.62 -2.23 -1.92
N LEU A 211 12.69 -1.34 -1.57
CA LEU A 211 11.68 -0.88 -2.51
C LEU A 211 12.36 -0.32 -3.76
N PHE A 212 13.31 0.61 -3.69
CA PHE A 212 13.92 1.15 -4.92
C PHE A 212 15.01 0.27 -5.57
N ARG A 213 15.55 -0.72 -4.85
CA ARG A 213 16.55 -1.64 -5.39
C ARG A 213 15.93 -2.86 -6.07
N GLU A 214 14.80 -3.31 -5.53
CA GLU A 214 14.16 -4.57 -5.89
C GLU A 214 12.71 -4.38 -6.36
N ALA A 215 12.12 -3.19 -6.23
CA ALA A 215 10.93 -2.88 -7.03
C ALA A 215 11.32 -2.95 -8.49
N CYS A 216 10.36 -3.42 -9.26
CA CYS A 216 10.50 -3.49 -10.68
C CYS A 216 10.81 -2.11 -11.27
N ASP A 217 11.84 -2.07 -12.12
CA ASP A 217 12.24 -0.89 -12.89
C ASP A 217 11.13 -0.35 -13.82
N GLN A 218 10.03 -1.11 -13.96
CA GLN A 218 8.86 -0.80 -14.77
C GLN A 218 7.59 -1.22 -14.01
N ILE A 219 7.14 -0.38 -13.07
CA ILE A 219 5.69 -0.35 -12.81
C ILE A 219 5.09 0.44 -13.99
N PRO A 220 4.17 -0.16 -14.77
CA PRO A 220 3.70 0.38 -16.04
C PRO A 220 3.04 1.76 -15.92
#